data_AF-A0A453G461-F1
#
_entry.id   AF-A0A453G461-F1
#
_cell.length_a   1.000
_cell.length_b   1.000
_cell.length_c   1.000
_cell.angle_alpha   90.00
_cell.angle_beta   90.00
_cell.angle_gamma   90.00
#
_symmetry.space_group_name_H-M   'P 1'
#
loop_
_entity.id
_entity.type
_entity.pdbx_description
1 polymer ?
#
loop_
_entity_poly.entity_id
_entity_poly.type
_entity_poly.pdbx_seq_one_letter_code
_entity_poly.pdbx_strand_id
1 'polypeptide(L)' 'MAFIVRQPGSNLTGQQVMDYVAKHVAPYKKVRRVAFVNAITKSPAGKILRRELVQQAMSMGASKL' A
#
# COMPACT_ATOMS: atom_id res chain seq x y z
N MET A 1 -2.36 -4.03 4.77
CA MET A 1 -1.23 -3.56 3.94
C MET A 1 -1.66 -2.29 3.21
N ALA A 2 -0.78 -1.32 3.02
CA ALA A 2 -1.04 -0.12 2.23
C ALA A 2 -0.38 -0.23 0.86
N PHE A 3 -1.06 0.25 -0.17
CA PHE A 3 -0.56 0.35 -1.55
C PHE A 3 -0.38 1.81 -1.91
N ILE A 4 0.79 2.18 -2.40
CA ILE A 4 1.18 3.58 -2.61
C ILE A 4 1.83 3.73 -3.98
N VAL A 5 1.36 4.71 -4.74
CA VAL A 5 2.02 5.17 -5.95
C VAL A 5 2.84 6.39 -5.58
N ARG A 6 4.14 6.36 -5.88
CA ARG A 6 5.02 7.51 -5.64
C ARG A 6 4.83 8.55 -6.73
N GLN A 7 4.94 9.81 -6.35
CA GLN A 7 5.12 10.88 -7.33
C GLN A 7 6.49 10.74 -8.01
N PRO A 8 6.63 11.15 -9.29
CA PRO A 8 7.92 11.15 -9.97
C PRO A 8 8.98 11.92 -9.17
N GLY A 9 10.19 11.36 -9.07
CA GLY A 9 11.30 11.95 -8.30
C GLY A 9 11.22 11.75 -6.78
N SER A 10 10.20 11.06 -6.26
CA SER A 10 10.07 10.82 -4.82
C SER A 10 10.89 9.61 -4.33
N ASN A 11 11.71 9.84 -3.32
CA ASN A 11 12.48 8.81 -2.60
C ASN A 11 11.79 8.32 -1.31
N LEU A 12 10.47 8.52 -1.19
CA LEU A 12 9.69 8.19 0.01
C LEU A 12 9.81 6.71 0.39
N THR A 13 10.32 6.40 1.58
CA THR A 13 10.48 5.02 2.04
C THR A 13 9.22 4.48 2.73
N GLY A 14 9.09 3.16 2.79
CA GLY A 14 7.96 2.52 3.48
C GLY A 14 7.97 2.84 4.99
N GLN A 15 9.16 2.93 5.59
CA GLN A 15 9.32 3.29 7.00
C GLN A 15 8.83 4.71 7.27
N GLN A 16 9.22 5.68 6.43
CA GLN A 16 8.74 7.07 6.53
C GLN A 16 7.21 7.16 6.50
N VAL A 17 6.56 6.37 5.63
CA VAL A 17 5.09 6.30 5.58
C VAL A 17 4.52 5.73 6.87
N MET A 18 5.04 4.59 7.35
CA MET A 18 4.52 3.93 8.55
C MET A 18 4.67 4.83 9.78
N ASP A 19 5.82 5.49 9.93
CA ASP A 19 6.10 6.41 11.03
C ASP A 19 5.21 7.65 10.97
N TYR A 20 5.02 8.21 9.76
CA TYR A 20 4.11 9.33 9.57
C TYR A 20 2.68 8.93 9.98
N VAL A 21 2.15 7.82 9.48
CA VAL A 21 0.78 7.40 9.82
C VAL A 21 0.64 7.09 11.31
N ALA A 22 1.62 6.40 11.91
CA ALA A 22 1.58 6.02 13.33
C ALA A 22 1.51 7.22 14.28
N LYS A 23 2.02 8.39 13.89
CA LYS A 23 1.91 9.64 14.68
C LYS A 23 0.50 10.26 14.64
N HIS A 24 -0.30 9.95 13.63
CA HIS A 24 -1.60 10.58 13.39
C HIS A 24 -2.81 9.70 13.72
N VAL A 25 -2.59 8.39 13.95
CA VAL A 25 -3.67 7.43 14.19
C VAL A 25 -3.44 6.62 15.44
N ALA A 26 -4.54 6.16 16.05
CA ALA A 26 -4.47 5.25 17.19
C ALA A 26 -3.69 3.96 16.84
N PRO A 27 -3.01 3.32 17.80
CA PRO A 27 -2.09 2.19 17.54
C PRO A 27 -2.69 1.04 16.73
N TYR A 28 -3.99 0.78 16.86
CA TYR A 28 -4.68 -0.30 16.13
C TYR A 28 -4.99 0.05 14.66
N LYS A 29 -5.00 1.33 14.28
CA LYS A 29 -5.23 1.80 12.91
C LYS A 29 -3.94 1.98 12.10
N LYS A 30 -2.77 1.79 12.71
CA LYS A 30 -1.49 2.02 12.03
C LYS A 30 -1.25 1.05 10.88
N VAL A 31 -0.59 1.52 9.83
CA VAL A 31 -0.16 0.70 8.70
C VAL A 31 1.03 -0.18 9.13
N ARG A 32 0.95 -1.49 8.88
CA ARG A 32 1.98 -2.47 9.26
C ARG A 32 2.86 -2.96 8.11
N ARG A 33 2.42 -2.75 6.87
CA ARG A 33 3.10 -3.18 5.65
C ARG A 33 2.78 -2.19 4.54
N VAL A 34 3.78 -1.80 3.76
CA VAL A 34 3.65 -0.88 2.63
C VAL A 34 4.21 -1.56 1.38
N ALA A 35 3.46 -1.48 0.28
CA ALA A 35 3.90 -1.88 -1.05
C ALA A 35 3.86 -0.65 -1.95
N PHE A 36 4.98 -0.38 -2.62
CA PHE A 36 5.03 0.63 -3.68
C PHE A 36 4.67 -0.03 -4.99
N VAL A 37 3.72 0.56 -5.70
CA VAL A 37 3.22 0.06 -6.99
C VAL A 37 3.24 1.19 -8.02
N ASN A 38 3.38 0.83 -9.29
CA ASN A 38 3.38 1.81 -10.38
C ASN A 38 1.99 2.42 -10.58
N ALA A 39 0.93 1.65 -10.32
CA ALA A 39 -0.45 2.10 -10.41
C ALA A 39 -1.35 1.32 -9.43
N ILE A 40 -2.43 1.96 -9.00
CA ILE A 40 -3.51 1.31 -8.24
C ILE A 40 -4.46 0.68 -9.26
N THR A 41 -4.81 -0.60 -9.07
CA THR A 41 -5.76 -1.27 -9.97
C THR A 41 -7.14 -0.66 -9.87
N LYS A 42 -7.67 -0.25 -11.02
CA LYS A 42 -8.95 0.44 -11.16
C LYS A 42 -9.76 -0.17 -12.29
N SER A 43 -11.08 -0.13 -12.15
CA SER A 43 -12.01 -0.43 -13.25
C SER A 43 -11.86 0.60 -14.37
N PRO A 44 -12.36 0.33 -15.59
CA PRO A 44 -12.45 1.33 -16.66
C PRO A 44 -13.15 2.63 -16.25
N ALA A 45 -14.13 2.56 -15.35
CA ALA A 45 -14.82 3.72 -14.77
C ALA A 45 -14.05 4.41 -13.61
N GLY A 46 -12.79 4.04 -13.37
CA GLY A 46 -11.93 4.66 -12.35
C GLY A 46 -12.11 4.16 -10.91
N LYS A 47 -13.09 3.27 -10.63
CA LYS A 47 -13.30 2.69 -9.29
C LYS A 47 -12.10 1.84 -8.86
N ILE A 48 -11.67 1.98 -7.62
CA ILE A 48 -10.58 1.15 -7.06
C ILE A 48 -11.07 -0.28 -6.83
N LEU A 49 -10.39 -1.25 -7.43
CA LEU A 49 -10.72 -2.67 -7.32
C LEU A 49 -10.07 -3.29 -6.08
N ARG A 50 -10.68 -3.02 -4.91
CA ARG A 50 -10.14 -3.46 -3.60
C ARG A 50 -9.95 -4.98 -3.51
N ARG A 51 -10.82 -5.77 -4.14
CA ARG A 51 -10.72 -7.23 -4.15
C ARG A 51 -9.40 -7.70 -4.76
N GLU A 52 -9.00 -7.12 -5.88
CA GLU A 52 -7.75 -7.46 -6.56
C GLU A 52 -6.54 -7.02 -5.74
N LEU A 53 -6.59 -5.85 -5.11
CA LEU A 53 -5.53 -5.40 -4.19
C LEU A 53 -5.38 -6.34 -2.98
N VAL A 54 -6.48 -6.89 -2.46
CA VAL A 54 -6.43 -7.91 -1.39
C VAL A 54 -5.79 -9.19 -1.90
N GLN A 55 -6.16 -9.67 -3.09
CA GLN A 55 -5.56 -10.86 -3.69
C GLN A 55 -4.04 -10.69 -3.93
N GLN A 56 -3.63 -9.51 -4.43
CA GLN A 56 -2.21 -9.15 -4.58
C GLN A 56 -1.47 -9.15 -3.22
N ALA A 57 -2.12 -8.67 -2.15
CA ALA A 57 -1.54 -8.70 -0.82
C ALA A 57 -1.33 -10.11 -0.28
N MET A 58 -2.25 -11.03 -0.59
CA MET A 58 -2.16 -12.44 -0.21
C MET A 58 -1.06 -13.17 -0.99
N SER A 59 -0.97 -12.94 -2.30
CA SER A 59 0.06 -13.59 -3.14
C SER A 59 1.48 -13.13 -2.82
N MET A 60 1.69 -11.84 -2.51
CA MET A 60 2.99 -11.32 -2.06
C MET A 60 3.48 -11.94 -0.73
N GLY A 61 2.56 -12.43 0.10
CA GLY A 61 2.90 -13.15 1.32
C GLY A 61 3.33 -14.60 1.07
N ALA A 62 2.84 -15.21 -0.02
CA ALA A 62 3.13 -16.61 -0.38
C ALA A 62 4.41 -16.77 -1.22
N SER A 63 4.81 -15.74 -1.97
CA SER A 63 5.98 -15.78 -2.87
C SER A 63 7.35 -15.67 -2.18
N LYS A 64 7.41 -15.73 -0.85
CA LYS A 64 8.64 -15.84 -0.05
C LYS A 64 8.67 -17.20 0.65
N LEU A 65 8.92 -18.26 -0.12
CA LEU A 65 9.41 -19.57 0.33
C LEU A 65 10.42 -20.05 -0.70
#